data_AF-A0A536TDP6-F1
#
_entry.id   AF-A0A536TDP6-F1
#
_cell.length_a   1.000
_cell.length_b   1.000
_cell.length_c   1.000
_cell.angle_alpha   90.00
_cell.angle_beta   90.00
_cell.angle_gamma   90.00
#
_symmetry.space_group_name_H-M   'P 1'
#
loop_
_entity.id
_entity.type
_entity.pdbx_description
1 polymer ?
#
loop_
_entity_poly.entity_id
_entity_poly.type
_entity_poly.pdbx_seq_one_letter_code
_entity_poly.pdbx_strand_id
1 'polypeptide(L)'
;MAVMLDSHAELAVPPETSFIGPVGWLHGDSEVVRRSFFDVVTADRIAVSNWSDFGLDKDSFWRRLETIEPFTVSAGLRAFYALYAESQHKPRCGEKTPAYVLMMPLIAALLPEAHFIHVIRDPG
;
A
#
# COMPACT_ATOMS: atom_id res chain seq x y z
N MET A 1 4.34 -7.92 -18.37
CA MET A 1 4.11 -6.51 -18.77
C MET A 1 4.18 -5.57 -17.56
N ALA A 2 5.23 -5.66 -16.72
CA ALA A 2 5.44 -4.76 -15.56
C ALA A 2 6.65 -3.80 -15.76
N VAL A 3 7.45 -4.03 -16.81
CA VAL A 3 8.81 -3.47 -16.91
C VAL A 3 8.86 -1.96 -17.22
N MET A 4 7.80 -1.36 -17.77
CA MET A 4 7.81 0.07 -18.15
C MET A 4 7.48 1.04 -17.00
N LEU A 5 6.85 0.59 -15.90
CA LEU A 5 6.58 1.45 -14.73
C LEU A 5 7.67 1.33 -13.65
N ASP A 6 8.31 0.16 -13.51
CA ASP A 6 9.39 -0.04 -12.53
C ASP A 6 10.67 0.75 -12.82
N SER A 7 10.85 1.18 -14.07
CA SER A 7 12.04 1.90 -14.54
C SER A 7 11.99 3.42 -14.28
N HIS A 8 10.93 3.96 -13.67
CA HIS A 8 10.82 5.39 -13.43
C HIS A 8 11.75 5.84 -12.30
N ALA A 9 12.65 6.78 -12.57
CA ALA A 9 13.69 7.22 -11.62
C ALA A 9 13.11 7.79 -10.31
N GLU A 10 11.90 8.35 -10.34
CA GLU A 10 11.29 9.04 -9.20
C GLU A 10 10.17 8.26 -8.48
N LEU A 11 9.75 7.09 -9.01
CA LEU A 11 8.59 6.36 -8.50
C LEU A 11 8.94 4.93 -8.09
N ALA A 12 8.75 4.59 -6.82
CA ALA A 12 8.81 3.22 -6.34
C ALA A 12 7.45 2.56 -6.52
N VAL A 13 7.36 1.39 -7.12
CA VAL A 13 6.11 0.63 -7.19
C VAL A 13 6.34 -0.69 -6.46
N PRO A 14 5.56 -1.01 -5.40
CA PRO A 14 5.68 -2.28 -4.72
C PRO A 14 5.13 -3.42 -5.58
N PRO A 15 5.50 -4.67 -5.28
CA PRO A 15 4.68 -5.82 -5.66
C PRO A 15 3.20 -5.61 -5.31
N GLU A 16 2.30 -6.35 -5.96
CA GLU A 16 0.85 -6.15 -5.81
C GLU A 16 0.45 -6.21 -4.32
N THR A 17 -0.17 -5.16 -3.80
CA THR A 17 -0.35 -5.00 -2.35
C THR A 17 -1.52 -5.81 -1.81
N SER A 18 -2.64 -5.82 -2.53
CA SER A 18 -3.88 -6.56 -2.22
C SER A 18 -4.52 -6.32 -0.84
N PHE A 19 -3.93 -5.52 0.04
CA PHE A 19 -4.43 -5.25 1.39
C PHE A 19 -5.34 -4.01 1.50
N ILE A 20 -5.37 -3.09 0.52
CA ILE A 20 -6.20 -1.86 0.62
C ILE A 20 -7.67 -2.19 0.88
N GLY A 21 -8.22 -3.18 0.19
CA GLY A 21 -9.59 -3.63 0.41
C GLY A 21 -9.85 -4.08 1.83
N PRO A 22 -9.14 -5.10 2.32
CA PRO A 22 -9.23 -5.54 3.71
C PRO A 22 -9.08 -4.42 4.74
N VAL A 23 -8.09 -3.52 4.60
CA VAL A 23 -7.90 -2.44 5.59
C VAL A 23 -8.97 -1.35 5.50
N GLY A 24 -9.58 -1.14 4.34
CA GLY A 24 -10.63 -0.14 4.14
C GLY A 24 -11.90 -0.39 4.94
N TRP A 25 -12.08 -1.60 5.48
CA TRP A 25 -13.19 -1.98 6.35
C TRP A 25 -12.86 -1.89 7.85
N LEU A 26 -11.63 -1.52 8.21
CA LEU A 26 -11.24 -1.38 9.61
C LEU A 26 -11.82 -0.09 10.19
N HIS A 27 -12.53 -0.21 11.31
CA HIS A 27 -13.12 0.90 12.03
C HIS A 27 -13.12 0.61 13.54
N GLY A 28 -13.15 1.66 14.35
CA GLY A 28 -13.17 1.55 15.81
C GLY A 28 -12.03 2.31 16.48
N ASP A 29 -11.62 1.86 17.66
CA ASP A 29 -10.59 2.50 18.46
C ASP A 29 -9.21 2.48 17.78
N SER A 30 -8.48 3.60 17.90
CA SER A 30 -7.16 3.84 17.30
C SER A 30 -6.21 2.65 17.47
N GLU A 31 -6.06 2.14 18.69
CA GLU A 31 -5.15 1.02 18.98
C GLU A 31 -5.59 -0.30 18.34
N VAL A 32 -6.89 -0.59 18.36
CA VAL A 32 -7.47 -1.81 17.76
C VAL A 32 -7.30 -1.78 16.23
N VAL A 33 -7.58 -0.62 15.63
CA VAL A 33 -7.39 -0.40 14.19
C VAL A 33 -5.91 -0.49 13.82
N ARG A 34 -4.99 0.06 14.62
CA ARG A 34 -3.54 -0.02 14.39
C ARG A 34 -3.03 -1.46 14.34
N ARG A 35 -3.40 -2.28 15.33
CA ARG A 35 -3.02 -3.70 15.40
C ARG A 35 -3.60 -4.49 14.23
N SER A 36 -4.91 -4.35 14.00
CA SER A 36 -5.60 -5.01 12.88
C SER A 36 -4.99 -4.61 11.52
N PHE A 37 -4.65 -3.33 11.35
CA PHE A 37 -4.01 -2.84 10.15
C PHE A 37 -2.64 -3.49 9.93
N PHE A 38 -1.80 -3.54 10.97
CA PHE A 38 -0.49 -4.18 10.90
C PHE A 38 -0.60 -5.66 10.53
N ASP A 39 -1.51 -6.39 11.17
CA ASP A 39 -1.74 -7.81 10.89
C ASP A 39 -2.16 -8.02 9.42
N VAL A 40 -3.10 -7.20 8.93
CA VAL A 40 -3.63 -7.30 7.56
C VAL A 40 -2.59 -6.96 6.49
N VAL A 41 -1.72 -5.98 6.75
CA VAL A 41 -0.67 -5.53 5.82
C VAL A 41 0.53 -6.47 5.82
N THR A 42 0.86 -7.09 6.96
CA THR A 42 2.02 -7.98 7.09
C THR A 42 1.69 -9.47 6.94
N ALA A 43 0.43 -9.80 6.68
CA ALA A 43 -0.01 -11.16 6.39
C ALA A 43 0.48 -11.64 5.01
N ASP A 44 0.91 -12.90 4.97
CA ASP A 44 1.29 -13.55 3.72
C ASP A 44 0.02 -13.95 2.94
N ARG A 45 -0.09 -13.50 1.69
CA ARG A 45 -1.22 -13.78 0.80
C ARG A 45 -0.72 -14.63 -0.35
N ILE A 46 -0.67 -15.93 -0.11
CA ILE A 46 -0.24 -16.94 -1.08
C ILE A 46 -0.89 -16.68 -2.44
N ALA A 47 -0.07 -16.66 -3.49
CA ALA A 47 -0.42 -16.37 -4.88
C ALA A 47 -0.69 -14.90 -5.25
N VAL A 48 -0.60 -13.94 -4.33
CA VAL A 48 -0.68 -12.49 -4.63
C VAL A 48 0.58 -11.76 -4.20
N SER A 49 0.84 -11.67 -2.90
CA SER A 49 2.07 -11.11 -2.34
C SER A 49 2.25 -11.53 -0.89
N ASN A 50 3.50 -11.73 -0.50
CA ASN A 50 3.92 -11.98 0.87
C ASN A 50 4.65 -10.77 1.41
N TRP A 51 4.72 -10.66 2.75
CA TRP A 51 5.43 -9.53 3.35
C TRP A 51 6.90 -9.46 2.91
N SER A 52 7.54 -10.62 2.76
CA SER A 52 8.92 -10.73 2.29
C SER A 52 9.18 -10.10 0.93
N ASP A 53 8.16 -10.02 0.07
CA ASP A 53 8.29 -9.51 -1.29
C ASP A 53 8.55 -8.00 -1.31
N PHE A 54 8.14 -7.28 -0.25
CA PHE A 54 8.38 -5.84 -0.12
C PHE A 54 9.81 -5.50 0.32
N GLY A 55 10.58 -6.48 0.81
CA GLY A 55 11.93 -6.25 1.34
C GLY A 55 11.97 -5.30 2.55
N LEU A 56 10.88 -5.23 3.33
CA LEU A 56 10.74 -4.36 4.49
C LEU A 56 10.86 -5.14 5.80
N ASP A 57 11.39 -4.49 6.83
CA ASP A 57 11.42 -5.01 8.20
C ASP A 57 10.08 -4.76 8.91
N LYS A 58 9.48 -5.81 9.49
CA LYS A 58 8.18 -5.73 10.18
C LYS A 58 8.25 -4.80 11.40
N ASP A 59 9.34 -4.87 12.17
CA ASP A 59 9.48 -4.08 13.39
C ASP A 59 9.65 -2.59 13.07
N SER A 60 10.35 -2.26 11.99
CA SER A 60 10.46 -0.90 11.48
C SER A 60 9.11 -0.34 11.03
N PHE A 61 8.29 -1.18 10.39
CA PHE A 61 6.94 -0.79 10.03
C PHE A 61 6.07 -0.55 11.28
N TRP A 62 6.07 -1.49 12.24
CA TRP A 62 5.31 -1.36 13.48
C TRP A 62 5.68 -0.09 14.26
N ARG A 63 6.98 0.16 14.46
CA ARG A 63 7.48 1.38 15.13
C ARG A 63 6.99 2.65 14.45
N ARG A 64 6.88 2.65 13.11
CA ARG A 64 6.33 3.81 12.39
C ARG A 64 4.84 3.99 12.67
N LEU A 65 4.06 2.92 12.72
CA LEU A 65 2.63 2.98 13.05
C LEU A 65 2.37 3.45 14.49
N GLU A 66 3.25 3.13 15.44
CA GLU A 66 3.16 3.58 16.84
C GLU A 66 3.28 5.10 16.99
N THR A 67 3.96 5.78 16.05
CA THR A 67 4.11 7.25 16.08
C THR A 67 2.88 8.01 15.58
N ILE A 68 1.87 7.31 15.04
CA ILE A 68 0.68 7.90 14.45
C ILE A 68 -0.43 7.96 15.51
N GLU A 69 -0.81 9.17 15.93
CA GLU A 69 -1.93 9.38 16.86
C GLU A 69 -2.79 10.60 16.43
N PRO A 70 -4.12 10.43 16.29
CA PRO A 70 -4.84 9.15 16.28
C PRO A 70 -4.48 8.29 15.06
N PHE A 71 -4.47 6.97 15.24
CA PHE A 71 -4.27 6.05 14.13
C PHE A 71 -5.49 6.05 13.21
N THR A 72 -5.23 6.13 11.91
CA THR A 72 -6.24 5.96 10.87
C THR A 72 -5.67 5.06 9.78
N VAL A 73 -6.55 4.32 9.09
CA VAL A 73 -6.15 3.47 7.94
C VAL A 73 -5.40 4.30 6.89
N SER A 74 -5.87 5.52 6.60
CA SER A 74 -5.21 6.45 5.68
C SER A 74 -3.77 6.78 6.11
N ALA A 75 -3.56 7.09 7.40
CA ALA A 75 -2.21 7.37 7.90
C ALA A 75 -1.31 6.13 7.88
N GLY A 76 -1.85 4.94 8.20
CA GLY A 76 -1.14 3.68 8.07
C GLY A 76 -0.71 3.36 6.63
N LEU A 77 -1.61 3.57 5.66
CA LEU A 77 -1.30 3.40 4.24
C LEU A 77 -0.19 4.33 3.78
N ARG A 78 -0.24 5.62 4.17
CA ARG A 78 0.84 6.58 3.90
C ARG A 78 2.16 6.13 4.51
N ALA A 79 2.14 5.62 5.74
CA ALA A 79 3.34 5.13 6.40
C ALA A 79 3.96 3.93 5.67
N PHE A 80 3.14 2.98 5.18
CA PHE A 80 3.60 1.87 4.36
C PHE A 80 4.25 2.37 3.05
N TYR A 81 3.54 3.20 2.29
CA TYR A 81 4.05 3.68 1.00
C TYR A 81 5.29 4.55 1.13
N ALA A 82 5.38 5.38 2.18
CA ALA A 82 6.57 6.16 2.48
C ALA A 82 7.75 5.25 2.85
N LEU A 83 7.54 4.26 3.72
CA LEU A 83 8.58 3.30 4.10
C LEU A 83 9.10 2.51 2.89
N TYR A 84 8.21 2.09 1.98
CA TYR A 84 8.60 1.42 0.74
C TYR A 84 9.39 2.36 -0.20
N ALA A 85 8.92 3.59 -0.41
CA ALA A 85 9.64 4.54 -1.26
C ALA A 85 11.05 4.86 -0.72
N GLU A 86 11.16 5.03 0.60
CA GLU A 86 12.44 5.23 1.30
C GLU A 86 13.39 4.05 1.13
N SER A 87 12.91 2.80 1.22
CA SER A 87 13.74 1.60 1.01
C SER A 87 14.26 1.48 -0.43
N GLN A 88 13.53 2.06 -1.39
CA GLN A 88 13.91 2.13 -2.79
C GLN A 88 14.71 3.41 -3.14
N HIS A 89 15.00 4.28 -2.17
CA HIS A 89 15.63 5.59 -2.38
C HIS A 89 14.89 6.50 -3.37
N LYS A 90 13.55 6.43 -3.39
CA LYS A 90 12.70 7.22 -4.29
C LYS A 90 11.80 8.18 -3.51
N PRO A 91 11.51 9.37 -4.05
CA PRO A 91 10.73 10.38 -3.35
C PRO A 91 9.22 10.10 -3.33
N ARG A 92 8.73 9.19 -4.19
CA ARG A 92 7.31 8.89 -4.34
C ARG A 92 7.07 7.40 -4.49
N CYS A 93 5.88 6.97 -4.10
CA CYS A 93 5.40 5.61 -4.31
C CYS A 93 4.22 5.61 -5.28
N GLY A 94 4.14 4.60 -6.13
CA GLY A 94 2.96 4.24 -6.91
C GLY A 94 2.34 2.97 -6.35
N GLU A 95 1.20 2.59 -6.92
CA GLU A 95 0.54 1.32 -6.61
C GLU A 95 0.10 0.71 -7.94
N LYS A 96 0.37 -0.58 -8.12
CA LYS A 96 -0.16 -1.36 -9.23
C LYS A 96 -0.67 -2.68 -8.69
N THR A 97 -1.99 -2.77 -8.51
CA THR A 97 -2.74 -4.01 -8.36
C THR A 97 -3.90 -4.00 -9.36
N PRO A 98 -3.95 -4.89 -10.38
CA PRO A 98 -4.97 -4.82 -11.45
C PRO A 98 -6.41 -4.80 -10.95
N ALA A 99 -6.71 -5.53 -9.87
CA ALA A 99 -8.04 -5.58 -9.27
C ALA A 99 -8.51 -4.25 -8.64
N TYR A 100 -7.59 -3.30 -8.37
CA TYR A 100 -7.93 -2.02 -7.76
C TYR A 100 -8.71 -1.07 -8.67
N VAL A 101 -8.84 -1.38 -9.96
CA VAL A 101 -9.80 -0.69 -10.84
C VAL A 101 -11.22 -0.75 -10.28
N LEU A 102 -11.59 -1.84 -9.60
CA LEU A 102 -12.90 -2.02 -8.96
C LEU A 102 -13.02 -1.29 -7.61
N MET A 103 -11.91 -0.75 -7.10
CA MET A 103 -11.78 -0.19 -5.76
C MET A 103 -11.40 1.29 -5.78
N MET A 104 -11.37 1.92 -6.95
CA MET A 104 -10.96 3.32 -7.10
C MET A 104 -11.72 4.29 -6.18
N PRO A 105 -13.06 4.20 -5.99
CA PRO A 105 -13.77 5.08 -5.05
C PRO A 105 -13.30 4.92 -3.60
N LEU A 106 -13.01 3.70 -3.16
CA LEU A 106 -12.47 3.43 -1.82
C LEU A 106 -11.06 4.00 -1.68
N ILE A 107 -10.20 3.79 -2.68
CA ILE A 107 -8.83 4.31 -2.67
C ILE A 107 -8.86 5.85 -2.63
N ALA A 108 -9.72 6.50 -3.42
CA ALA A 108 -9.86 7.95 -3.43
C ALA A 108 -10.38 8.50 -2.08
N ALA A 109 -11.24 7.75 -1.39
CA ALA A 109 -11.70 8.12 -0.05
C ALA A 109 -10.60 7.97 1.01
N LEU A 110 -9.79 6.91 0.92
CA LEU A 110 -8.68 6.65 1.86
C LEU A 110 -7.46 7.55 1.62
N LEU A 111 -7.17 7.85 0.35
CA LEU A 111 -6.00 8.60 -0.11
C LEU A 111 -6.45 9.67 -1.14
N PRO A 112 -7.02 10.80 -0.69
CA PRO A 112 -7.51 11.85 -1.59
C PRO A 112 -6.45 12.46 -2.49
N GLU A 113 -5.17 12.35 -2.12
CA GLU A 113 -4.01 12.78 -2.90
C GLU A 113 -3.62 11.81 -4.03
N ALA A 114 -4.24 10.63 -4.12
CA ALA A 114 -3.90 9.62 -5.12
C ALA A 114 -4.30 10.07 -6.53
N HIS A 115 -3.38 9.92 -7.48
CA HIS A 115 -3.64 10.18 -8.90
C HIS A 115 -3.84 8.84 -9.62
N PHE A 116 -4.98 8.66 -10.29
CA PHE A 116 -5.32 7.43 -11.01
C PHE A 116 -4.93 7.51 -12.48
N ILE A 117 -4.08 6.58 -12.92
CA ILE A 117 -3.67 6.44 -14.33
C ILE A 117 -4.23 5.12 -14.86
N HIS A 118 -5.19 5.20 -15.79
CA HIS A 118 -5.77 4.02 -16.43
C HIS A 118 -4.97 3.66 -17.70
N VAL A 119 -4.24 2.55 -17.64
CA VAL A 119 -3.51 2.01 -18.79
C VAL A 119 -4.38 0.97 -19.50
N ILE A 120 -4.79 1.23 -20.73
CA ILE A 120 -5.57 0.32 -21.57
C ILE A 120 -4.64 -0.29 -22.62
N ARG A 121 -4.75 -1.60 -22.83
CA ARG A 121 -4.06 -2.32 -23.91
C ARG A 121 -5.07 -3.01 -24.82
N ASP A 122 -4.78 -3.06 -26.10
CA ASP A 122 -5.52 -3.85 -27.07
C ASP A 122 -5.49 -5.35 -26.70
N PRO A 123 -6.64 -6.05 -26.72
CA PRO A 123 -6.76 -7.48 -26.38
C PRO A 123 -6.35 -8.47 -27.50
N GLY A 124 -5.76 -7.99 -28.60
CA GLY A 124 -5.44 -8.77 -29.82
C GLY A 124 -4.79 -10.13 -29.66
#